data_AF-A0AAI9W8G1-F1
#
_entry.id   AF-A0AAI9W8G1-F1
#
_cell.length_a   1.000
_cell.length_b   1.000
_cell.length_c   1.000
_cell.angle_alpha   90.00
_cell.angle_beta   90.00
_cell.angle_gamma   90.00
#
_symmetry.space_group_name_H-M   'P 1'
#
loop_
_entity.id
_entity.type
_entity.pdbx_description
1 polymer ?
#
loop_
_entity_poly.entity_id
_entity_poly.type
_entity_poly.pdbx_seq_one_letter_code
_entity_poly.pdbx_strand_id
1 'polypeptide(L)'
;MNEVDRIINCVQYDGELFRKYVTCLLQLKKCSETFQQIQIELRNDYLIRGICEREVDEVVRGSKEYEMHFLPKVLQWNFLRGNPHLIKKVCEDFFAFESLHLTESEWEKIINCVGNK
;
A
#
# COMPACT_ATOMS: atom_id res chain seq x y z
N MET A 1 13.57 -5.15 17.19
CA MET A 1 12.66 -6.16 16.60
C MET A 1 12.29 -5.68 15.21
N ASN A 2 12.49 -6.50 14.18
CA ASN A 2 12.11 -6.16 12.79
C ASN A 2 10.57 -5.99 12.71
N GLU A 3 10.06 -5.11 11.85
CA GLU A 3 8.61 -4.96 11.63
C GLU A 3 7.95 -6.28 11.23
N VAL A 4 8.66 -7.10 10.44
CA VAL A 4 8.21 -8.46 10.09
C VAL A 4 8.04 -9.34 11.33
N ASP A 5 9.04 -9.37 12.22
CA ASP A 5 8.98 -10.17 13.45
C ASP A 5 7.89 -9.65 14.41
N ARG A 6 7.66 -8.34 14.45
CA ARG A 6 6.54 -7.73 15.21
C ARG A 6 5.19 -8.26 14.71
N ILE A 7 5.01 -8.33 13.40
CA ILE A 7 3.77 -8.82 12.79
C ILE A 7 3.59 -10.31 13.03
N ILE A 8 4.65 -11.10 12.87
CA ILE A 8 4.67 -12.54 13.19
C ILE A 8 4.22 -12.77 14.65
N ASN A 9 4.77 -12.01 15.59
CA ASN A 9 4.40 -12.09 16.99
C ASN A 9 2.95 -11.65 17.24
N CYS A 10 2.45 -10.65 16.50
CA CYS A 10 1.07 -10.16 16.59
C CYS A 10 0.05 -11.20 16.09
N VAL A 11 0.37 -11.90 15.00
CA VAL A 11 -0.54 -12.89 14.42
C VAL A 11 -0.33 -14.30 14.94
N GLN A 12 0.80 -14.57 15.60
CA GLN A 12 1.26 -15.89 16.06
C GLN A 12 1.38 -16.90 14.92
N TYR A 13 1.90 -16.46 13.77
CA TYR A 13 2.07 -17.26 12.57
C TYR A 13 3.44 -16.96 11.96
N ASP A 14 4.23 -18.01 11.70
CA ASP A 14 5.55 -17.90 11.07
C ASP A 14 5.71 -18.96 9.98
N GLY A 15 6.35 -18.56 8.89
CA GLY A 15 6.63 -19.38 7.72
C GLY A 15 7.35 -18.55 6.66
N GLU A 16 8.21 -19.17 5.86
CA GLU A 16 9.01 -18.46 4.86
C GLU A 16 8.12 -17.72 3.84
N LEU A 17 7.08 -18.38 3.33
CA LEU A 17 6.12 -17.77 2.42
C LEU A 17 5.40 -16.59 3.09
N PHE A 18 4.94 -16.77 4.32
CA PHE A 18 4.30 -15.69 5.07
C PHE A 18 5.21 -14.49 5.31
N ARG A 19 6.49 -14.72 5.63
CA ARG A 19 7.50 -13.65 5.75
C ARG A 19 7.64 -12.86 4.44
N LYS A 20 7.60 -13.53 3.29
CA LYS A 20 7.60 -12.87 1.96
C LYS A 20 6.34 -12.00 1.77
N TYR A 21 5.16 -12.53 2.10
CA TYR A 21 3.90 -11.78 2.06
C TYR A 21 3.93 -10.54 2.96
N VAL A 22 4.32 -10.70 4.23
CA VAL A 22 4.43 -9.58 5.18
C VAL A 22 5.42 -8.52 4.70
N THR A 23 6.58 -8.94 4.19
CA THR A 23 7.57 -8.02 3.65
C THR A 23 7.02 -7.23 2.45
N CYS A 24 6.32 -7.90 1.53
CA CYS A 24 5.65 -7.26 0.40
C CYS A 24 4.60 -6.25 0.87
N LEU A 25 3.76 -6.60 1.85
CA LEU A 25 2.75 -5.70 2.40
C LEU A 25 3.37 -4.46 3.06
N LEU A 26 4.48 -4.61 3.79
CA LEU A 26 5.22 -3.48 4.36
C LEU A 26 5.79 -2.56 3.28
N GLN A 27 6.33 -3.13 2.21
CA GLN A 27 6.83 -2.36 1.06
C GLN A 27 5.69 -1.63 0.34
N LEU A 28 4.57 -2.31 0.06
CA LEU A 28 3.38 -1.71 -0.53
C LEU A 28 2.83 -0.56 0.32
N LYS A 29 2.79 -0.74 1.65
CA LYS A 29 2.43 0.32 2.60
C LYS A 29 3.32 1.53 2.43
N LYS A 30 4.64 1.35 2.49
CA LYS A 30 5.60 2.43 2.33
C LYS A 30 5.48 3.13 0.97
N CYS A 31 5.39 2.37 -0.12
CA CYS A 31 5.21 2.92 -1.47
C CYS A 31 3.91 3.73 -1.58
N SER A 32 2.82 3.23 -0.99
CA SER A 32 1.54 3.93 -0.97
C SER A 32 1.58 5.22 -0.16
N GLU A 33 2.27 5.23 0.99
CA GLU A 33 2.47 6.43 1.81
C GLU A 33 3.32 7.47 1.06
N THR A 34 4.41 7.05 0.42
CA THR A 34 5.24 7.92 -0.41
C THR A 34 4.46 8.52 -1.59
N PHE A 35 3.66 7.70 -2.29
CA PHE A 35 2.83 8.19 -3.39
C PHE A 35 1.81 9.25 -2.92
N GLN A 36 1.15 9.02 -1.77
CA GLN A 36 0.22 9.98 -1.19
C GLN A 36 0.92 11.30 -0.81
N GLN A 37 2.12 11.21 -0.24
CA GLN A 37 2.91 12.39 0.10
C GLN A 37 3.25 13.22 -1.14
N ILE A 38 3.68 12.58 -2.23
CA ILE A 38 3.98 13.24 -3.51
C ILE A 38 2.73 13.91 -4.09
N GLN A 39 1.57 13.27 -4.01
CA GLN A 39 0.31 13.87 -4.46
C GLN A 39 -0.02 15.16 -3.68
N ILE A 40 0.16 15.14 -2.36
CA ILE A 40 -0.08 16.30 -1.49
C ILE A 40 0.92 17.42 -1.82
N GLU A 41 2.20 17.10 -1.97
CA GLU A 41 3.25 18.06 -2.31
C GLU A 41 3.02 18.72 -3.66
N LEU A 42 2.70 17.93 -4.69
CA LEU A 42 2.38 18.44 -6.02
C LEU A 42 1.14 19.34 -5.98
N ARG A 43 0.07 18.89 -5.31
CA ARG A 43 -1.15 19.69 -5.18
C ARG A 43 -0.85 21.04 -4.51
N ASN A 44 -0.11 21.04 -3.41
CA ASN A 44 0.25 22.26 -2.71
C ASN A 44 1.11 23.20 -3.56
N ASP A 45 2.11 22.68 -4.28
CA ASP A 45 2.95 23.46 -5.19
C ASP A 45 2.11 24.14 -6.30
N TYR A 46 1.18 23.40 -6.92
CA TYR A 46 0.28 23.97 -7.93
C TYR A 46 -0.68 25.02 -7.35
N LEU A 47 -1.23 24.82 -6.15
CA LEU A 47 -2.06 25.83 -5.47
C LEU A 47 -1.28 27.11 -5.17
N ILE A 48 -0.04 27.00 -4.70
CA ILE A 48 0.85 28.15 -4.43
C ILE A 48 1.15 28.92 -5.73
N ARG A 49 1.27 28.21 -6.86
CA ARG A 49 1.44 28.80 -8.19
C ARG A 49 0.16 29.44 -8.75
N GLY A 50 -0.94 29.40 -8.01
CA GLY A 50 -2.20 30.06 -8.33
C GLY A 50 -3.21 29.21 -9.11
N ILE A 51 -2.99 27.90 -9.22
CA ILE A 51 -4.00 26.99 -9.80
C ILE A 51 -5.21 26.91 -8.86
N CYS A 52 -6.41 26.92 -9.43
CA CYS A 52 -7.64 26.86 -8.64
C CYS A 52 -7.82 25.46 -8.00
N GLU A 53 -8.37 25.41 -6.78
CA GLU A 53 -8.77 24.17 -6.09
C GLU A 53 -9.69 23.26 -6.93
N ARG A 54 -10.46 23.84 -7.86
CA ARG A 54 -11.35 23.05 -8.74
C ARG A 54 -10.61 22.32 -9.85
N GLU A 55 -9.40 22.77 -10.21
CA GLU A 55 -8.63 22.29 -11.36
C GLU A 55 -7.36 21.56 -10.93
N VAL A 56 -6.87 21.82 -9.71
CA VAL A 56 -5.55 21.35 -9.24
C VAL A 56 -5.39 19.83 -9.33
N ASP A 57 -6.45 19.06 -9.02
CA ASP A 57 -6.36 17.60 -9.03
C ASP A 57 -6.17 17.05 -10.46
N GLU A 58 -6.72 17.72 -11.48
CA GLU A 58 -6.52 17.34 -12.88
C GLU A 58 -5.11 17.70 -13.35
N VAL A 59 -4.62 18.89 -12.96
CA VAL A 59 -3.26 19.35 -13.27
C VAL A 59 -2.21 18.43 -12.64
N VAL A 60 -2.40 18.03 -11.37
CA VAL A 60 -1.52 17.09 -10.66
C VAL A 60 -1.46 15.76 -11.43
N ARG A 61 -2.60 15.18 -11.81
CA ARG A 61 -2.66 13.91 -12.54
C ARG A 61 -2.02 13.96 -13.93
N GLY A 62 -2.01 15.14 -14.56
CA GLY A 62 -1.35 15.37 -15.85
C GLY A 62 0.14 15.70 -15.75
N SER A 63 0.70 15.80 -14.55
CA SER A 63 2.11 16.15 -14.35
C SER A 63 3.04 14.96 -14.57
N LYS A 64 4.25 15.21 -15.10
CA LYS A 64 5.29 14.19 -15.27
C LYS A 64 5.71 13.56 -13.95
N GLU A 65 5.75 14.35 -12.89
CA GLU A 65 6.12 13.86 -11.55
C GLU A 65 5.08 12.87 -11.03
N TYR A 66 3.79 13.17 -11.20
CA TYR A 66 2.72 12.22 -10.83
C TYR A 66 2.82 10.91 -11.62
N GLU A 67 3.07 11.00 -12.94
CA GLU A 67 3.22 9.83 -13.81
C GLU A 67 4.41 8.96 -13.39
N MET A 68 5.55 9.58 -13.07
CA MET A 68 6.77 8.87 -12.64
C MET A 68 6.56 8.05 -11.36
N HIS A 69 5.73 8.54 -10.44
CA HIS A 69 5.46 7.88 -9.16
C HIS A 69 4.12 7.15 -9.14
N PHE A 70 3.45 7.00 -10.29
CA PHE A 70 2.10 6.47 -10.36
C PHE A 70 2.00 5.09 -9.71
N LEU A 71 1.11 4.98 -8.71
CA LEU A 71 0.79 3.71 -8.06
C LEU A 71 -0.65 3.30 -8.37
N PRO A 72 -0.86 2.16 -9.08
CA PRO A 72 -2.19 1.63 -9.35
C PRO A 72 -3.01 1.47 -8.07
N LYS A 73 -4.32 1.79 -8.15
CA LYS A 73 -5.24 1.75 -6.99
C LYS A 73 -5.19 0.41 -6.23
N VAL A 74 -5.09 -0.71 -6.95
CA VAL A 74 -5.05 -2.06 -6.38
C VAL A 74 -3.80 -2.34 -5.55
N LEU A 75 -2.73 -1.56 -5.72
CA LEU A 75 -1.48 -1.64 -4.94
C LEU A 75 -1.44 -0.62 -3.81
N GLN A 76 -2.39 0.31 -3.72
CA GLN A 76 -2.42 1.32 -2.67
C GLN A 76 -2.89 0.70 -1.35
N TRP A 77 -2.19 1.02 -0.26
CA TRP A 77 -2.43 0.44 1.06
C TRP A 77 -3.83 0.73 1.59
N ASN A 78 -4.35 1.95 1.39
CA ASN A 78 -5.70 2.30 1.84
C ASN A 78 -6.77 1.47 1.13
N PHE A 79 -6.55 1.12 -0.14
CA PHE A 79 -7.45 0.25 -0.89
C PHE A 79 -7.35 -1.20 -0.41
N LEU A 80 -6.14 -1.72 -0.23
CA LEU A 80 -5.90 -3.08 0.27
C LEU A 80 -6.43 -3.27 1.69
N ARG A 81 -6.23 -2.30 2.57
CA ARG A 81 -6.76 -2.31 3.94
C ARG A 81 -8.29 -2.44 3.97
N GLY A 82 -8.98 -1.82 3.03
CA GLY A 82 -10.43 -1.93 2.88
C GLY A 82 -10.90 -3.18 2.15
N ASN A 83 -9.98 -3.95 1.55
CA ASN A 83 -10.29 -5.14 0.75
C ASN A 83 -9.28 -6.28 1.03
N PRO A 84 -9.26 -6.85 2.26
CA PRO A 84 -8.34 -7.91 2.65
C PRO A 84 -8.26 -9.09 1.68
N HIS A 85 -9.40 -9.52 1.15
CA HIS A 85 -9.51 -10.63 0.20
C HIS A 85 -8.72 -10.44 -1.10
N LEU A 86 -8.36 -9.19 -1.46
CA LEU A 86 -7.57 -8.89 -2.65
C LEU A 86 -6.06 -9.04 -2.42
N ILE A 87 -5.58 -9.10 -1.18
CA ILE A 87 -4.14 -9.21 -0.90
C ILE A 87 -3.56 -10.45 -1.53
N LYS A 88 -4.20 -11.59 -1.33
CA LYS A 88 -3.77 -12.86 -1.91
C LYS A 88 -3.59 -12.72 -3.43
N LYS A 89 -4.63 -12.22 -4.10
CA LYS A 89 -4.63 -12.02 -5.55
C LYS A 89 -3.55 -11.05 -6.00
N VAL A 90 -3.31 -9.96 -5.27
CA VAL A 90 -2.25 -9.00 -5.60
C VAL A 90 -0.87 -9.64 -5.47
N CYS A 91 -0.60 -10.36 -4.39
CA CYS A 91 0.67 -11.07 -4.20
C CYS A 91 0.91 -12.16 -5.26
N GLU A 92 -0.13 -12.89 -5.65
CA GLU A 92 -0.05 -13.91 -6.70
C GLU A 92 0.14 -13.28 -8.08
N ASP A 93 -0.74 -12.35 -8.49
CA ASP A 93 -0.78 -11.82 -9.85
C ASP A 93 0.37 -10.83 -10.15
N PHE A 94 0.72 -9.95 -9.19
CA PHE A 94 1.71 -8.89 -9.41
C PHE A 94 3.12 -9.28 -8.98
N PHE A 95 3.25 -10.16 -7.98
CA PHE A 95 4.54 -10.51 -7.39
C PHE A 95 4.92 -11.99 -7.60
N ALA A 96 4.07 -12.77 -8.28
CA ALA A 96 4.29 -14.18 -8.58
C ALA A 96 4.54 -15.03 -7.33
N PHE A 97 3.88 -14.70 -6.22
CA PHE A 97 3.99 -15.48 -4.98
C PHE A 97 3.19 -16.78 -5.07
N GLU A 98 3.67 -17.81 -4.37
CA GLU A 98 2.89 -19.02 -4.14
C GLU A 98 1.64 -18.71 -3.30
N SER A 99 0.60 -19.52 -3.46
CA SER A 99 -0.66 -19.34 -2.72
C SER A 99 -0.49 -19.55 -1.22
N LEU A 100 -0.79 -18.50 -0.45
CA LEU A 100 -0.92 -18.61 0.99
C LEU A 100 -2.38 -18.84 1.37
N HIS A 101 -2.66 -19.97 2.04
CA HIS A 101 -4.00 -20.38 2.43
C HIS A 101 -4.36 -19.83 3.81
N LEU A 102 -4.74 -18.56 3.85
CA LEU A 102 -5.30 -17.91 5.04
C LEU A 102 -6.78 -17.58 4.82
N THR A 103 -7.54 -17.65 5.89
CA THR A 103 -8.92 -17.19 5.97
C THR A 103 -8.99 -15.66 5.86
N GLU A 104 -10.16 -15.14 5.53
CA GLU A 104 -10.38 -13.68 5.47
C GLU A 104 -10.10 -12.98 6.81
N SER A 105 -10.53 -13.59 7.92
CA SER A 105 -10.26 -13.08 9.27
C SER A 105 -8.76 -13.03 9.62
N GLU A 106 -7.96 -13.97 9.10
CA GLU A 106 -6.51 -13.94 9.29
C GLU A 106 -5.87 -12.80 8.49
N TRP A 107 -6.32 -12.58 7.24
CA TRP A 107 -5.89 -11.43 6.44
C TRP A 107 -6.24 -10.10 7.08
N GLU A 108 -7.45 -9.96 7.65
CA GLU A 108 -7.83 -8.78 8.42
C GLU A 108 -6.91 -8.55 9.61
N LYS A 109 -6.61 -9.60 10.39
CA LYS A 109 -5.68 -9.52 11.51
C LYS A 109 -4.29 -9.06 11.05
N ILE A 110 -3.78 -9.63 9.97
CA ILE A 110 -2.48 -9.26 9.38
C ILE A 110 -2.49 -7.79 8.94
N ILE A 111 -3.50 -7.36 8.20
CA ILE A 111 -3.65 -5.95 7.77
C ILE A 111 -3.64 -5.02 8.96
N ASN A 112 -4.38 -5.36 10.02
CA ASN A 112 -4.43 -4.53 11.22
C ASN A 112 -3.05 -4.47 11.91
N CYS A 113 -2.31 -5.58 12.02
CA CYS A 113 -0.96 -5.61 12.57
C CYS A 113 0.07 -4.83 11.70
N VAL A 114 -0.09 -4.84 10.37
CA VAL A 114 0.74 -4.05 9.43
C VAL A 114 0.38 -2.57 9.48
N GLY A 115 -0.92 -2.27 9.58
CA GLY A 115 -1.48 -0.92 9.60
C GLY A 115 -1.15 -0.17 10.88
N ASN A 116 -1.21 -0.85 12.03
CA ASN A 116 -0.94 -0.26 13.34
C ASN A 116 0.54 0.15 13.47
N LYS A 117 0.75 1.44 13.73
CA LYS A 117 2.01 2.01 14.21
C LYS A 117 1.71 2.79 15.48
#